data_AF-A0A958JF81-F1
#
_entry.id   AF-A0A958JF81-F1
#
_cell.length_a   1.000
_cell.length_b   1.000
_cell.length_c   1.000
_cell.angle_alpha   90.00
_cell.angle_beta   90.00
_cell.angle_gamma   90.00
#
_symmetry.space_group_name_H-M   'P 1'
#
loop_
_entity.id
_entity.type
_entity.pdbx_description
1 polymer ?
#
loop_
_entity_poly.entity_id
_entity_poly.type
_entity_poly.pdbx_seq_one_letter_code
_entity_poly.pdbx_strand_id
1 'polypeptide(L)'
;MKRTPFSLISSASLFTSGIRYSACCWAVLFCSLNAVSTAAAETPEDVLKEIVTKIKAESNTAPIVEYVDWETAFSKAPADQKTMMQIGSPEDLKSFYREMLQDPSAMMRRHVEKRLGEASPDQQAMIQATMAQMETEMQKREDEMKKRISETEYTVGESKVDGEEATVELSSSYQGDTKTHEVRFVKSGEKWLLASPGFAMESKAPTTAPGSAGPAPLPAPSQP
;
A
#
# COMPACT_ATOMS: atom_id res chain seq x y z
N MET A 1 35.59 -27.28 -46.87
CA MET A 1 35.07 -26.90 -48.21
C MET A 1 33.64 -26.40 -48.09
N LYS A 2 33.39 -25.13 -48.44
CA LYS A 2 32.14 -24.43 -48.85
C LYS A 2 32.27 -22.95 -48.43
N ARG A 3 32.92 -22.15 -49.28
CA ARG A 3 32.34 -21.14 -50.20
C ARG A 3 31.83 -19.86 -49.51
N THR A 4 32.80 -18.96 -49.29
CA THR A 4 32.92 -17.55 -49.77
C THR A 4 31.78 -16.52 -49.69
N PRO A 5 32.16 -15.22 -49.60
CA PRO A 5 31.36 -14.13 -49.06
C PRO A 5 30.69 -13.26 -50.14
N PHE A 6 29.67 -12.50 -49.75
CA PHE A 6 29.08 -11.46 -50.58
C PHE A 6 29.80 -10.13 -50.37
N SER A 7 30.22 -9.54 -51.50
CA SER A 7 30.93 -8.28 -51.63
C SER A 7 29.98 -7.18 -52.11
N LEU A 8 30.28 -5.96 -51.64
CA LEU A 8 30.07 -4.60 -52.15
C LEU A 8 29.38 -4.37 -53.51
N ILE A 9 28.63 -3.26 -53.61
CA ILE A 9 28.54 -2.24 -54.70
C ILE A 9 27.48 -1.21 -54.22
N SER A 10 27.83 0.02 -53.82
CA SER A 10 28.13 1.21 -54.65
C SER A 10 26.98 1.66 -55.56
N SER A 11 26.40 2.84 -55.30
CA SER A 11 26.43 3.99 -56.23
C SER A 11 25.39 5.06 -55.91
N ALA A 12 25.86 6.29 -56.00
CA ALA A 12 25.19 7.55 -55.81
C ALA A 12 24.12 7.85 -56.88
N SER A 13 23.22 8.79 -56.59
CA SER A 13 22.76 9.77 -57.58
C SER A 13 22.27 11.04 -56.90
N LEU A 14 22.98 12.14 -57.22
CA LEU A 14 22.60 13.52 -57.01
C LEU A 14 21.43 13.87 -57.95
N PHE A 15 20.42 14.58 -57.45
CA PHE A 15 19.53 15.36 -58.31
C PHE A 15 19.40 16.77 -57.76
N THR A 16 20.09 17.68 -58.43
CA THR A 16 19.95 19.14 -58.35
C THR A 16 18.79 19.60 -59.22
N SER A 17 17.88 20.38 -58.64
CA SER A 17 17.05 21.44 -59.28
C SER A 17 16.26 22.10 -58.13
N GLY A 18 16.29 23.40 -57.84
CA GLY A 18 16.45 24.54 -58.73
C GLY A 18 15.09 25.20 -58.96
N ILE A 19 14.44 25.76 -57.91
CA ILE A 19 13.28 26.65 -58.07
C ILE A 19 13.54 27.97 -57.32
N ARG A 20 13.29 29.04 -58.06
CA ARG A 20 13.57 30.45 -57.78
C ARG A 20 12.35 31.15 -57.16
N TYR A 21 12.65 32.05 -56.22
CA TYR A 21 11.92 33.26 -55.77
C TYR A 21 10.41 33.20 -55.49
N SER A 22 10.02 33.55 -54.26
CA SER A 22 9.08 34.65 -54.02
C SER A 22 9.10 35.09 -52.55
N ALA A 23 9.61 36.28 -52.30
CA ALA A 23 9.44 36.98 -51.04
C ALA A 23 8.04 37.62 -51.03
N CYS A 24 7.23 37.34 -50.01
CA CYS A 24 6.24 38.27 -49.44
C CYS A 24 5.45 37.57 -48.33
N CYS A 25 5.51 38.16 -47.13
CA CYS A 25 4.35 38.30 -46.25
C CYS A 25 3.50 37.06 -45.95
N TRP A 26 3.80 36.36 -44.87
CA TRP A 26 3.02 36.48 -43.63
C TRP A 26 3.63 35.58 -42.55
N ALA A 27 3.84 36.19 -41.39
CA ALA A 27 4.07 35.49 -40.14
C ALA A 27 2.90 34.52 -39.92
N VAL A 28 3.08 33.24 -40.26
CA VAL A 28 2.27 32.18 -39.69
C VAL A 28 2.80 31.99 -38.27
N LEU A 29 2.23 32.86 -37.43
CA LEU A 29 1.99 32.69 -36.02
C LEU A 29 2.27 31.25 -35.58
N PHE A 30 3.45 31.06 -35.01
CA PHE A 30 3.86 29.89 -34.26
C PHE A 30 3.05 29.85 -32.96
N CYS A 31 1.72 29.77 -33.05
CA CYS A 31 0.86 29.37 -31.95
C CYS A 31 0.88 27.85 -31.88
N SER A 32 2.07 27.30 -31.57
CA SER A 32 2.12 26.07 -30.80
C SER A 32 1.46 26.42 -29.47
N LEU A 33 0.14 26.26 -29.42
CA LEU A 33 -0.58 26.12 -28.18
C LEU A 33 0.15 25.02 -27.42
N ASN A 34 1.01 25.43 -26.51
CA ASN A 34 1.28 24.66 -25.31
C ASN A 34 -0.10 24.46 -24.71
N ALA A 35 -0.74 23.34 -25.07
CA ALA A 35 -1.72 22.71 -24.23
C ALA A 35 -0.97 22.41 -22.94
N VAL A 36 -0.91 23.42 -22.08
CA VAL A 36 -0.73 23.24 -20.66
C VAL A 36 -1.88 22.31 -20.32
N SER A 37 -1.58 21.00 -20.28
CA SER A 37 -2.40 20.07 -19.53
C SER A 37 -2.43 20.68 -18.15
N THR A 38 -3.49 21.43 -17.87
CA THR A 38 -3.98 21.63 -16.51
C THR A 38 -4.25 20.22 -16.04
N ALA A 39 -3.22 19.57 -15.49
CA ALA A 39 -3.37 18.34 -14.75
C ALA A 39 -4.44 18.68 -13.72
N ALA A 40 -5.65 18.18 -13.95
CA ALA A 40 -6.76 18.39 -13.04
C ALA A 40 -6.24 17.97 -11.67
N ALA A 41 -6.32 18.87 -10.69
CA ALA A 41 -5.86 18.58 -9.34
C ALA A 41 -6.53 17.28 -8.90
N GLU A 42 -5.73 16.29 -8.58
CA GLU A 42 -6.20 14.96 -8.23
C GLU A 42 -7.13 15.09 -7.03
N THR A 43 -8.37 14.59 -7.14
CA THR A 43 -9.33 14.68 -6.04
C THR A 43 -9.07 13.54 -5.04
N PRO A 44 -9.43 13.69 -3.74
CA PRO A 44 -9.32 12.60 -2.77
C PRO A 44 -10.02 11.31 -3.23
N GLU A 45 -11.15 11.44 -3.95
CA GLU A 45 -11.88 10.31 -4.53
C GLU A 45 -11.06 9.60 -5.61
N ASP A 46 -10.37 10.35 -6.47
CA ASP A 46 -9.54 9.78 -7.53
C ASP A 46 -8.33 9.04 -6.94
N VAL A 47 -7.70 9.61 -5.92
CA VAL A 47 -6.62 8.95 -5.18
C VAL A 47 -7.13 7.64 -4.55
N LEU A 48 -8.29 7.65 -3.90
CA LEU A 48 -8.85 6.44 -3.29
C LEU A 48 -9.20 5.37 -4.34
N LYS A 49 -9.77 5.77 -5.49
CA LYS A 49 -10.02 4.85 -6.61
C LYS A 49 -8.73 4.25 -7.14
N GLU A 50 -7.66 5.04 -7.27
CA GLU A 50 -6.36 4.56 -7.70
C GLU A 50 -5.80 3.53 -6.71
N ILE A 51 -5.85 3.81 -5.40
CA ILE A 51 -5.44 2.88 -4.34
C ILE A 51 -6.19 1.56 -4.47
N VAL A 52 -7.52 1.59 -4.52
CA VAL A 52 -8.34 0.38 -4.66
C VAL A 52 -7.99 -0.38 -5.94
N THR A 53 -7.77 0.33 -7.03
CA THR A 53 -7.39 -0.28 -8.31
C THR A 53 -6.06 -1.03 -8.20
N LYS A 54 -5.04 -0.42 -7.58
CA LYS A 54 -3.74 -1.06 -7.34
C LYS A 54 -3.86 -2.26 -6.41
N ILE A 55 -4.62 -2.14 -5.32
CA ILE A 55 -4.86 -3.24 -4.38
C ILE A 55 -5.52 -4.44 -5.08
N LYS A 56 -6.52 -4.20 -5.94
CA LYS A 56 -7.16 -5.28 -6.71
C LYS A 56 -6.21 -5.88 -7.76
N ALA A 57 -5.45 -5.03 -8.46
CA ALA A 57 -4.51 -5.48 -9.49
C ALA A 57 -3.41 -6.38 -8.92
N GLU A 58 -2.87 -6.02 -7.76
CA GLU A 58 -1.80 -6.79 -7.12
C GLU A 58 -2.31 -7.84 -6.13
N SER A 59 -3.62 -7.86 -5.86
CA SER A 59 -4.28 -8.71 -4.86
C SER A 59 -3.64 -8.63 -3.47
N ASN A 60 -3.04 -7.48 -3.15
CA ASN A 60 -2.35 -7.25 -1.88
C ASN A 60 -2.59 -5.80 -1.43
N THR A 61 -2.41 -5.51 -0.15
CA THR A 61 -2.65 -4.18 0.42
C THR A 61 -1.40 -3.30 0.45
N ALA A 62 -0.24 -3.80 0.03
CA ALA A 62 1.03 -3.07 0.08
C ALA A 62 1.01 -1.74 -0.69
N PRO A 63 0.32 -1.57 -1.85
CA PRO A 63 0.23 -0.29 -2.55
C PRO A 63 -0.24 0.88 -1.69
N ILE A 64 -1.01 0.63 -0.62
CA ILE A 64 -1.48 1.69 0.28
C ILE A 64 -0.33 2.52 0.86
N VAL A 65 0.85 1.92 1.03
CA VAL A 65 2.01 2.59 1.63
C VAL A 65 2.54 3.73 0.77
N GLU A 66 2.22 3.80 -0.51
CA GLU A 66 2.64 4.94 -1.35
C GLU A 66 1.82 6.20 -1.10
N TYR A 67 0.66 6.04 -0.46
CA TYR A 67 -0.33 7.10 -0.29
C TYR A 67 -0.42 7.61 1.14
N VAL A 68 0.37 7.08 2.07
CA VAL A 68 0.35 7.52 3.48
C VAL A 68 1.28 8.71 3.67
N ASP A 69 0.85 9.68 4.49
CA ASP A 69 1.72 10.75 4.98
C ASP A 69 2.70 10.21 6.04
N TRP A 70 3.86 9.72 5.57
CA TRP A 70 4.88 9.13 6.42
C TRP A 70 5.61 10.14 7.31
N GLU A 71 5.66 11.41 6.92
CA GLU A 71 6.27 12.48 7.72
C GLU A 71 5.43 12.74 8.98
N THR A 72 4.12 12.91 8.79
CA THR A 72 3.18 13.06 9.90
C THR A 72 3.10 11.78 10.75
N ALA A 73 3.10 10.61 10.10
CA ALA A 73 3.18 9.31 10.79
C ALA A 73 4.40 9.20 11.71
N PHE A 74 5.60 9.47 11.18
CA PHE A 74 6.85 9.32 11.88
C PHE A 74 7.00 10.33 13.03
N SER A 75 6.54 11.56 12.82
CA SER A 75 6.54 12.59 13.88
C SER A 75 5.58 12.24 15.02
N LYS A 76 4.42 11.64 14.73
CA LYS A 76 3.44 11.18 15.74
C LYS A 76 3.81 9.87 16.44
N ALA A 77 4.71 9.06 15.86
CA ALA A 77 5.13 7.80 16.44
C ALA A 77 5.86 8.02 17.80
N PRO A 78 5.54 7.25 18.86
CA PRO A 78 6.26 7.29 20.13
C PRO A 78 7.77 7.02 19.96
N ALA A 79 8.61 7.74 20.70
CA ALA A 79 10.07 7.58 20.65
C ALA A 79 10.53 6.16 21.03
N ASP A 80 9.86 5.56 22.01
CA ASP A 80 10.15 4.18 22.45
C ASP A 80 9.89 3.17 21.33
N GLN A 81 8.81 3.37 20.56
CA GLN A 81 8.46 2.49 19.45
C GLN A 81 9.45 2.64 18.29
N LYS A 82 9.85 3.88 17.95
CA LYS A 82 10.89 4.15 16.96
C LYS A 82 12.21 3.52 17.35
N THR A 83 12.61 3.63 18.62
CA THR A 83 13.86 3.04 19.14
C THR A 83 13.81 1.51 19.11
N MET A 84 12.70 0.91 19.58
CA MET A 84 12.52 -0.54 19.60
C MET A 84 12.53 -1.15 18.20
N MET A 85 11.92 -0.46 17.23
CA MET A 85 11.87 -0.91 15.83
C MET A 85 13.07 -0.43 15.00
N GLN A 86 14.01 0.31 15.60
CA GLN A 86 15.18 0.89 14.93
C GLN A 86 14.82 1.77 13.72
N ILE A 87 13.71 2.50 13.81
CA ILE A 87 13.21 3.37 12.75
C ILE A 87 13.73 4.79 13.00
N GLY A 88 14.68 5.22 12.17
CA GLY A 88 15.34 6.53 12.28
C GLY A 88 14.72 7.62 11.42
N SER A 89 13.91 7.23 10.43
CA SER A 89 13.34 8.16 9.44
C SER A 89 11.93 7.73 8.98
N PRO A 90 11.18 8.65 8.35
CA PRO A 90 9.92 8.33 7.67
C PRO A 90 10.06 7.22 6.62
N GLU A 91 11.17 7.17 5.90
CA GLU A 91 11.43 6.14 4.88
C GLU A 91 11.71 4.77 5.50
N ASP A 92 12.35 4.71 6.67
CA ASP A 92 12.49 3.46 7.42
C ASP A 92 11.12 2.94 7.85
N LEU A 93 10.23 3.84 8.28
CA LEU A 93 8.86 3.50 8.68
C LEU A 93 8.07 2.97 7.49
N LYS A 94 8.11 3.68 6.36
CA LYS A 94 7.49 3.24 5.10
C LYS A 94 7.99 1.87 4.67
N SER A 95 9.31 1.66 4.69
CA SER A 95 9.94 0.39 4.29
C SER A 95 9.52 -0.76 5.19
N PHE A 96 9.49 -0.53 6.51
CA PHE A 96 9.01 -1.49 7.49
C PHE A 96 7.55 -1.92 7.21
N TYR A 97 6.65 -0.94 7.00
CA TYR A 97 5.25 -1.23 6.70
C TYR A 97 5.06 -1.90 5.34
N ARG A 98 5.84 -1.53 4.32
CA ARG A 98 5.81 -2.19 3.02
C ARG A 98 6.17 -3.67 3.16
N GLU A 99 7.28 -3.97 3.82
CA GLU A 99 7.72 -5.36 4.01
C GLU A 99 6.67 -6.16 4.79
N MET A 100 6.12 -5.59 5.86
CA MET A 100 5.09 -6.23 6.68
C MET A 100 3.80 -6.52 5.90
N LEU A 101 3.37 -5.62 5.01
CA LEU A 101 2.15 -5.81 4.21
C LEU A 101 2.37 -6.73 3.01
N GLN A 102 3.60 -6.79 2.49
CA GLN A 102 3.95 -7.61 1.33
C GLN A 102 4.24 -9.06 1.71
N ASP A 103 4.96 -9.29 2.81
CA ASP A 103 5.23 -10.63 3.36
C ASP A 103 5.21 -10.57 4.91
N PRO A 104 4.02 -10.67 5.53
CA PRO A 104 3.92 -10.69 6.99
C PRO A 104 4.63 -11.91 7.63
N SER A 105 4.86 -12.98 6.85
CA SER A 105 5.54 -14.18 7.32
C SER A 105 7.05 -13.99 7.41
N ALA A 106 7.66 -13.17 6.56
CA ALA A 106 9.11 -12.95 6.52
C ALA A 106 9.68 -12.41 7.85
N MET A 107 8.97 -11.47 8.48
CA MET A 107 9.35 -10.94 9.80
C MET A 107 9.37 -12.05 10.85
N MET A 108 8.35 -12.89 10.87
CA MET A 108 8.23 -13.99 11.81
C MET A 108 9.31 -15.05 11.58
N ARG A 109 9.55 -15.41 10.32
CA ARG A 109 10.59 -16.36 9.91
C ARG A 109 11.97 -15.91 10.38
N ARG A 110 12.35 -14.65 10.11
CA ARG A 110 13.61 -14.07 10.57
C ARG A 110 13.77 -14.12 12.09
N HIS A 111 12.71 -13.83 12.83
CA HIS A 111 12.75 -13.87 14.30
C HIS A 111 12.93 -15.29 14.84
N VAL A 112 12.32 -16.28 14.18
CA VAL A 112 12.44 -17.68 14.57
C VAL A 112 13.78 -18.27 14.16
N GLU A 113 14.29 -17.96 12.96
CA GLU A 113 15.63 -18.36 12.50
C GLU A 113 16.73 -17.88 13.46
N LYS A 114 16.61 -16.65 13.95
CA LYS A 114 17.53 -16.11 14.97
C LYS A 114 17.52 -16.94 16.26
N ARG A 115 16.36 -17.40 16.70
CA ARG A 115 16.22 -18.25 17.91
C ARG A 115 16.64 -19.69 17.68
N LEU A 116 16.44 -20.22 16.46
CA LEU A 116 16.84 -21.57 16.08
C LEU A 116 18.35 -21.78 16.19
N GLY A 117 19.15 -20.76 15.86
CA GLY A 117 20.62 -20.81 15.98
C GLY A 117 21.13 -21.00 17.41
N GLU A 118 20.30 -20.71 18.42
CA GLU A 118 20.66 -20.78 19.85
C GLU A 118 20.02 -22.00 20.55
N ALA A 119 19.14 -22.74 19.87
CA ALA A 119 18.35 -23.83 20.45
C ALA A 119 19.07 -25.20 20.39
N SER A 120 18.73 -26.12 21.30
CA SER A 120 19.23 -27.50 21.25
C SER A 120 18.65 -28.27 20.04
N PRO A 121 19.29 -29.37 19.58
CA PRO A 121 18.79 -30.12 18.42
C PRO A 121 17.32 -30.58 18.54
N ASP A 122 16.90 -31.01 19.73
CA ASP A 122 15.51 -31.42 19.98
C ASP A 122 14.55 -30.23 19.91
N GLN A 123 14.96 -29.06 20.40
CA GLN A 123 14.19 -27.82 20.30
C GLN A 123 14.11 -27.33 18.84
N GLN A 124 15.20 -27.45 18.09
CA GLN A 124 15.22 -27.08 16.66
C GLN A 124 14.19 -27.90 15.87
N ALA A 125 14.14 -29.22 16.09
CA ALA A 125 13.17 -30.09 15.43
C ALA A 125 11.72 -29.70 15.78
N MET A 126 11.44 -29.39 17.05
CA MET A 126 10.12 -28.95 17.51
C MET A 126 9.72 -27.59 16.89
N ILE A 127 10.64 -26.63 16.88
CA ILE A 127 10.42 -25.30 16.32
C ILE A 127 10.18 -25.39 14.81
N GLN A 128 10.98 -26.17 14.08
CA GLN A 128 10.80 -26.37 12.64
C GLN A 128 9.44 -27.01 12.31
N ALA A 129 9.02 -28.02 13.06
CA ALA A 129 7.70 -28.64 12.88
C ALA A 129 6.56 -27.62 13.13
N THR A 130 6.69 -26.79 14.16
CA THR A 130 5.72 -25.74 14.48
C THR A 130 5.68 -24.66 13.39
N MET A 131 6.85 -24.25 12.88
CA MET A 131 6.98 -23.29 11.80
C MET A 131 6.30 -23.77 10.52
N ALA A 132 6.53 -25.01 10.11
CA ALA A 132 5.92 -25.56 8.91
C ALA A 132 4.38 -25.55 8.97
N GLN A 133 3.80 -25.86 10.13
CA GLN A 133 2.35 -25.77 10.34
C GLN A 133 1.87 -24.32 10.27
N MET A 134 2.58 -23.40 10.92
CA MET A 134 2.23 -21.99 10.93
C MET A 134 2.34 -21.34 9.56
N GLU A 135 3.38 -21.65 8.78
CA GLU A 135 3.55 -21.20 7.39
C GLU A 135 2.39 -21.67 6.51
N THR A 136 1.94 -22.92 6.69
CA THR A 136 0.78 -23.45 5.96
C THR A 136 -0.50 -22.65 6.29
N GLU A 137 -0.75 -22.36 7.56
CA GLU A 137 -1.90 -21.56 7.99
C GLU A 137 -1.79 -20.09 7.51
N MET A 138 -0.59 -19.51 7.51
CA MET A 138 -0.36 -18.16 6.98
C MET A 138 -0.59 -18.10 5.49
N GLN A 139 -0.10 -19.07 4.72
CA GLN A 139 -0.33 -19.17 3.27
C GLN A 139 -1.82 -19.27 2.97
N LYS A 140 -2.55 -20.12 3.72
CA LYS A 140 -4.00 -20.24 3.58
C LYS A 140 -4.71 -18.90 3.83
N ARG A 141 -4.33 -18.18 4.89
CA ARG A 141 -4.90 -16.85 5.19
C ARG A 141 -4.55 -15.81 4.13
N GLU A 142 -3.35 -15.88 3.57
CA GLU A 142 -2.93 -15.01 2.48
C GLU A 142 -3.76 -15.27 1.22
N ASP A 143 -3.97 -16.54 0.87
CA ASP A 143 -4.79 -16.93 -0.28
C ASP A 143 -6.27 -16.54 -0.07
N GLU A 144 -6.80 -16.73 1.13
CA GLU A 144 -8.13 -16.25 1.53
C GLU A 144 -8.25 -14.72 1.44
N MET A 145 -7.21 -13.99 1.86
CA MET A 145 -7.16 -12.53 1.76
C MET A 145 -7.11 -12.08 0.30
N LYS A 146 -6.25 -12.68 -0.53
CA LYS A 146 -6.15 -12.41 -1.98
C LYS A 146 -7.50 -12.64 -2.65
N LYS A 147 -8.11 -13.79 -2.37
CA LYS A 147 -9.45 -14.13 -2.86
C LYS A 147 -10.46 -13.08 -2.45
N ARG A 148 -10.51 -12.73 -1.16
CA ARG A 148 -11.41 -11.69 -0.64
C ARG A 148 -11.18 -10.35 -1.31
N ILE A 149 -9.94 -9.90 -1.50
CA ILE A 149 -9.64 -8.64 -2.20
C ILE A 149 -10.17 -8.65 -3.63
N SER A 150 -9.98 -9.75 -4.35
CA SER A 150 -10.41 -9.88 -5.75
C SER A 150 -11.94 -9.89 -5.89
N GLU A 151 -12.62 -10.62 -5.00
CA GLU A 151 -14.08 -10.81 -4.98
C GLU A 151 -14.83 -9.66 -4.31
N THR A 152 -14.15 -8.80 -3.54
CA THR A 152 -14.78 -7.63 -2.93
C THR A 152 -15.04 -6.57 -3.99
N GLU A 153 -16.28 -6.09 -4.02
CA GLU A 153 -16.69 -4.91 -4.78
C GLU A 153 -16.47 -3.67 -3.93
N TYR A 154 -15.82 -2.67 -4.49
CA TYR A 154 -15.54 -1.41 -3.80
C TYR A 154 -16.24 -0.27 -4.54
N THR A 155 -16.96 0.55 -3.79
CA THR A 155 -17.62 1.75 -4.28
C THR A 155 -17.08 2.95 -3.51
N VAL A 156 -16.48 3.90 -4.23
CA VAL A 156 -16.02 5.17 -3.66
C VAL A 156 -17.17 6.17 -3.74
N GLY A 157 -17.59 6.65 -2.58
CA GLY A 157 -18.63 7.66 -2.42
C GLY A 157 -18.10 9.08 -2.60
N GLU A 158 -18.93 10.06 -2.24
CA GLU A 158 -18.56 11.48 -2.29
C GLU A 158 -17.51 11.82 -1.22
N SER A 159 -16.60 12.76 -1.54
CA SER A 159 -15.74 13.36 -0.52
C SER A 159 -16.37 14.57 0.16
N LYS A 160 -16.02 14.75 1.42
CA LYS A 160 -16.19 16.00 2.16
C LYS A 160 -14.81 16.61 2.34
N VAL A 161 -14.54 17.72 1.64
CA VAL A 161 -13.27 18.45 1.72
C VAL A 161 -13.44 19.65 2.64
N ASP A 162 -12.56 19.77 3.63
CA ASP A 162 -12.46 20.90 4.55
C ASP A 162 -11.03 21.42 4.58
N GLY A 163 -10.73 22.39 3.72
CA GLY A 163 -9.40 22.98 3.57
C GLY A 163 -8.34 21.97 3.12
N GLU A 164 -7.44 21.61 4.02
CA GLU A 164 -6.34 20.65 3.79
C GLU A 164 -6.69 19.23 4.27
N GLU A 165 -7.90 19.00 4.76
CA GLU A 165 -8.38 17.67 5.14
C GLU A 165 -9.55 17.24 4.23
N ALA A 166 -9.69 15.94 4.02
CA ALA A 166 -10.84 15.38 3.33
C ALA A 166 -11.25 14.04 3.95
N THR A 167 -12.54 13.72 3.87
CA THR A 167 -13.07 12.39 4.21
C THR A 167 -13.82 11.84 3.02
N VAL A 168 -13.47 10.63 2.61
CA VAL A 168 -14.10 9.93 1.48
C VAL A 168 -14.76 8.65 2.00
N GLU A 169 -16.00 8.40 1.62
CA GLU A 169 -16.67 7.14 1.94
C GLU A 169 -16.20 6.02 1.02
N LEU A 170 -15.82 4.88 1.60
CA LEU A 170 -15.50 3.65 0.90
C LEU A 170 -16.48 2.57 1.33
N SER A 171 -17.32 2.10 0.42
CA SER A 171 -18.16 0.92 0.67
C SER A 171 -17.52 -0.31 0.05
N SER A 172 -17.40 -1.38 0.85
CA SER A 172 -16.93 -2.70 0.42
C SER A 172 -18.05 -3.72 0.57
N SER A 173 -18.37 -4.45 -0.50
CA SER A 173 -19.36 -5.53 -0.51
C SER A 173 -18.67 -6.87 -0.77
N TYR A 174 -18.89 -7.83 0.13
CA TYR A 174 -18.34 -9.19 0.02
C TYR A 174 -19.38 -10.20 0.52
N GLN A 175 -19.71 -11.19 -0.33
CA GLN A 175 -20.68 -12.25 0.01
C GLN A 175 -22.06 -11.75 0.49
N GLY A 176 -22.50 -10.59 -0.01
CA GLY A 176 -23.78 -9.97 0.36
C GLY A 176 -23.70 -9.06 1.59
N ASP A 177 -22.58 -9.06 2.31
CA ASP A 177 -22.34 -8.12 3.41
C ASP A 177 -21.68 -6.84 2.89
N THR A 178 -22.34 -5.70 3.09
CA THR A 178 -21.79 -4.38 2.76
C THR A 178 -21.31 -3.68 4.03
N LYS A 179 -20.10 -3.13 3.98
CA LYS A 179 -19.53 -2.28 5.03
C LYS A 179 -19.08 -0.96 4.45
N THR A 180 -19.35 0.12 5.16
CA THR A 180 -18.92 1.46 4.77
C THR A 180 -17.86 1.94 5.75
N HIS A 181 -16.79 2.52 5.21
CA HIS A 181 -15.63 3.03 5.92
C HIS A 181 -15.39 4.48 5.53
N GLU A 182 -15.12 5.34 6.50
CA GLU A 182 -14.66 6.70 6.22
C GLU A 182 -13.13 6.71 6.13
N VAL A 183 -12.62 7.11 4.97
CA VAL A 183 -11.18 7.21 4.70
C VAL A 183 -10.78 8.68 4.75
N ARG A 184 -9.86 9.01 5.67
CA ARG A 184 -9.39 10.37 5.86
C ARG A 184 -8.14 10.64 5.03
N PHE A 185 -8.08 11.82 4.43
CA PHE A 185 -6.97 12.33 3.65
C PHE A 185 -6.51 13.67 4.21
N VAL A 186 -5.22 13.95 4.06
CA VAL A 186 -4.57 15.22 4.34
C VAL A 186 -3.84 15.68 3.09
N LYS A 187 -3.93 16.97 2.79
CA LYS A 187 -3.27 17.59 1.67
C LYS A 187 -1.81 17.91 2.05
N SER A 188 -0.87 17.34 1.32
CA SER A 188 0.56 17.63 1.46
C SER A 188 1.07 18.21 0.13
N GLY A 189 1.18 19.54 0.09
CA GLY A 189 1.46 20.28 -1.14
C GLY A 189 0.31 20.16 -2.15
N GLU A 190 0.58 19.57 -3.31
CA GLU A 190 -0.41 19.36 -4.38
C GLU A 190 -1.07 17.98 -4.33
N LYS A 191 -0.65 17.11 -3.40
CA LYS A 191 -1.11 15.71 -3.33
C LYS A 191 -2.00 15.47 -2.12
N TRP A 192 -3.01 14.61 -2.29
CA TRP A 192 -3.76 14.04 -1.18
C TRP A 192 -3.11 12.74 -0.72
N LEU A 193 -2.84 12.66 0.57
CA LEU A 193 -2.29 11.47 1.21
C LEU A 193 -3.28 10.98 2.26
N LEU A 194 -3.38 9.68 2.45
CA LEU A 194 -4.08 9.08 3.56
C LEU A 194 -3.54 9.66 4.86
N ALA A 195 -4.47 10.17 5.67
CA ALA A 195 -4.18 10.54 7.04
C ALA A 195 -3.62 9.29 7.72
N SER A 196 -2.40 9.40 8.25
CA SER A 196 -1.79 8.30 8.98
C SER A 196 -2.80 7.78 10.00
N PRO A 197 -3.18 6.48 9.96
CA PRO A 197 -3.99 5.90 11.01
C PRO A 197 -3.18 6.16 12.27
N GLY A 198 -3.71 6.94 13.22
CA GLY A 198 -2.96 7.25 14.43
C GLY A 198 -2.44 5.93 14.98
N PHE A 199 -1.12 5.71 14.91
CA PHE A 199 -0.49 4.46 15.36
C PHE A 199 -0.57 4.27 16.87
N ALA A 200 -1.38 5.09 17.52
CA ALA A 200 -2.01 4.73 18.76
C ALA A 200 -2.73 3.40 18.53
N MET A 201 -2.04 2.32 18.90
CA MET A 201 -2.63 1.35 19.82
C MET A 201 -3.13 2.11 21.06
N GLU A 202 -4.09 3.02 20.88
CA GLU A 202 -4.92 3.50 21.94
C GLU A 202 -5.72 2.27 22.28
N SER A 203 -5.19 1.51 23.24
CA SER A 203 -6.03 0.77 24.14
C SER A 203 -7.07 1.79 24.64
N LYS A 204 -8.18 1.91 23.91
CA LYS A 204 -9.44 2.27 24.54
C LYS A 204 -9.63 1.19 25.58
N ALA A 205 -9.08 1.44 26.77
CA ALA A 205 -9.53 0.79 27.97
C ALA A 205 -11.06 0.88 27.93
N PRO A 206 -11.78 -0.22 28.12
CA PRO A 206 -13.22 -0.18 28.13
C PRO A 206 -13.63 0.86 29.17
N THR A 207 -14.23 1.95 28.69
CA THR A 207 -14.89 2.95 29.52
C THR A 207 -15.78 2.18 30.49
N THR A 208 -15.45 2.29 31.76
CA THR A 208 -16.22 1.79 32.91
C THR A 208 -17.70 2.06 32.70
N ALA A 209 -18.47 1.02 32.42
CA ALA A 209 -19.91 1.02 32.65
C ALA A 209 -20.14 0.83 34.16
N PRO A 210 -20.92 1.70 34.83
CA PRO A 210 -21.27 1.51 36.23
C PRO A 210 -22.37 0.47 36.34
N GLY A 211 -22.15 -0.56 37.17
CA GLY A 211 -23.20 -1.47 37.63
C GLY A 211 -23.26 -2.81 36.91
N SER A 212 -22.51 -3.79 37.41
CA SER A 212 -22.94 -5.17 37.34
C SER A 212 -22.66 -5.81 38.69
N ALA A 213 -23.74 -6.27 39.33
CA ALA A 213 -23.74 -6.92 40.63
C ALA A 213 -22.77 -8.11 40.62
N GLY A 214 -22.01 -8.25 41.70
CA GLY A 214 -21.03 -9.33 41.84
C GLY A 214 -21.69 -10.72 41.71
N PRO A 215 -20.96 -11.71 41.17
CA PRO A 215 -21.45 -13.07 41.11
C PRO A 215 -21.67 -13.63 42.53
N ALA A 216 -22.83 -14.25 42.73
CA ALA A 216 -23.20 -14.92 43.97
C ALA A 216 -22.16 -16.00 44.34
N PRO A 217 -21.84 -16.17 45.65
CA PRO A 217 -20.94 -17.23 46.08
C PRO A 217 -21.51 -18.61 45.77
N LEU A 218 -20.67 -19.47 45.20
CA LEU A 218 -20.98 -20.88 44.92
C LEU A 218 -21.31 -21.64 46.22
N PRO A 219 -22.30 -22.55 46.21
CA PRO A 219 -22.59 -23.40 47.36
C PRO A 219 -21.47 -24.43 47.59
N ALA A 220 -21.12 -24.63 48.86
CA ALA A 220 -20.11 -25.59 49.30
C ALA A 220 -20.53 -27.04 48.96
N PRO A 221 -19.57 -27.93 48.65
CA PRO A 221 -19.87 -29.33 48.35
C PRO A 221 -20.32 -30.08 49.61
N SER A 222 -21.51 -30.67 49.54
CA SER A 222 -22.03 -31.63 50.51
C SER A 222 -21.24 -32.93 50.41
N GLN A 223 -20.57 -33.33 51.50
CA GLN A 223 -19.97 -34.66 51.63
C GLN A 223 -21.05 -35.73 51.83
N PRO A 224 -20.83 -36.92 51.28
CA PRO A 224 -20.96 -38.16 52.05
C PRO A 224 -19.60 -38.78 52.38
#